data_AF-A5DAW1-F1
#
_entry.id   AF-A5DAW1-F1
#
_cell.length_a   1.000
_cell.length_b   1.000
_cell.length_c   1.000
_cell.angle_alpha   90.00
_cell.angle_beta   90.00
_cell.angle_gamma   90.00
#
_symmetry.space_group_name_H-M   'P 1'
#
loop_
_entity.id
_entity.type
_entity.pdbx_description
1 polymer ?
#
loop_
_entity_poly.entity_id
_entity_poly.type
_entity_poly.pdbx_seq_one_letter_code
_entity_poly.pdbx_strand_id
1 'polypeptide(L)'
;MAAPHKLFYKGSNVDDFVIFVDDVNLREKYLKGDTTIPLIDIVSIYKVFVNRQGGSEGVLDEASKNELSNEFGTTDVDAIIKKILKEGSDKQGSSIQRGGNSHNDSMGAGNTGN
;
A
#
# COMPACT_ATOMS: atom_id res chain seq x y z
N MET A 1 -7.12 1.71 19.88
CA MET A 1 -7.39 0.71 18.83
C MET A 1 -6.72 1.20 17.56
N ALA A 2 -5.65 0.55 17.11
CA ALA A 2 -5.01 0.90 15.83
C ALA A 2 -5.87 0.35 14.69
N ALA A 3 -6.11 1.15 13.66
CA ALA A 3 -6.77 0.67 12.45
C ALA A 3 -5.77 -0.16 11.63
N PRO A 4 -6.18 -1.28 11.03
CA PRO A 4 -5.28 -2.10 10.23
C PRO A 4 -4.74 -1.28 9.05
N HIS A 5 -3.42 -1.23 8.93
CA HIS A 5 -2.71 -0.53 7.89
C HIS A 5 -2.79 -1.32 6.58
N LYS A 6 -3.31 -0.70 5.53
CA LYS A 6 -3.35 -1.29 4.18
C LYS A 6 -2.06 -0.94 3.43
N LEU A 7 -1.27 -1.95 3.10
CA LEU A 7 -0.10 -1.81 2.22
C LEU A 7 -0.51 -2.14 0.79
N PHE A 8 -0.29 -1.20 -0.12
CA PHE A 8 -0.59 -1.33 -1.54
C PHE A 8 0.71 -1.55 -2.32
N TYR A 9 0.71 -2.52 -3.20
CA TYR A 9 1.77 -2.79 -4.15
C TYR A 9 1.21 -2.67 -5.55
N LYS A 10 1.73 -1.71 -6.31
CA LYS A 10 1.32 -1.48 -7.69
C LYS A 10 2.04 -2.49 -8.59
N GLY A 11 1.29 -3.45 -9.13
CA GLY A 11 1.78 -4.38 -10.14
C GLY A 11 2.17 -3.67 -11.44
N SER A 12 2.94 -4.33 -12.29
CA SER A 12 3.44 -3.70 -13.53
C SER A 12 2.40 -3.68 -14.64
N ASN A 13 1.44 -4.59 -14.62
CA ASN A 13 0.55 -4.81 -15.77
C ASN A 13 -0.87 -4.29 -15.57
N VAL A 14 -1.62 -4.75 -14.55
CA VAL A 14 -3.07 -4.49 -14.51
C VAL A 14 -3.62 -4.29 -13.10
N ASP A 15 -3.10 -4.98 -12.10
CA ASP A 15 -3.77 -5.04 -10.80
C ASP A 15 -2.91 -4.51 -9.63
N ASP A 16 -3.56 -3.78 -8.72
CA ASP A 16 -2.96 -3.38 -7.45
C ASP A 16 -3.13 -4.51 -6.43
N PHE A 17 -2.03 -4.97 -5.85
CA PHE A 17 -2.05 -5.92 -4.75
C PHE A 17 -2.14 -5.19 -3.42
N VAL A 18 -2.84 -5.76 -2.46
CA VAL A 18 -2.96 -5.19 -1.12
C VAL A 18 -2.82 -6.27 -0.06
N ILE A 19 -2.13 -5.93 1.03
CA ILE A 19 -2.07 -6.72 2.26
C ILE A 19 -2.45 -5.86 3.45
N PHE A 20 -2.96 -6.50 4.50
CA PHE A 20 -3.34 -5.85 5.75
C PHE A 20 -2.28 -6.11 6.81
N VAL A 21 -1.76 -5.04 7.40
CA VAL A 21 -0.77 -5.06 8.47
C VAL A 21 -1.43 -4.53 9.73
N ASP A 22 -1.38 -5.30 10.81
CA ASP A 22 -1.88 -4.87 12.11
C ASP A 22 -0.81 -4.01 12.83
N ASP A 23 0.44 -4.45 12.72
CA ASP A 23 1.54 -3.94 13.53
C ASP A 23 2.70 -3.36 12.70
N VAL A 24 2.73 -2.03 12.61
CA VAL A 24 3.79 -1.30 11.91
C VAL A 24 5.14 -1.46 12.61
N ASN A 25 5.14 -1.63 13.94
CA ASN A 25 6.36 -1.84 14.73
C ASN A 25 7.05 -3.17 14.37
N LEU A 26 6.28 -4.24 14.23
CA LEU A 26 6.81 -5.55 13.82
C LEU A 26 7.27 -5.51 12.36
N ARG A 27 6.54 -4.81 11.47
CA ARG A 27 7.00 -4.51 10.10
C ARG A 27 8.37 -3.81 10.10
N GLU A 28 8.58 -2.77 10.90
CA GLU A 28 9.85 -2.04 10.94
C GLU A 28 11.01 -2.91 11.43
N LYS A 29 10.78 -3.75 12.44
CA LYS A 29 11.77 -4.73 12.90
C LYS A 29 12.10 -5.75 11.82
N TYR A 30 11.08 -6.25 11.13
CA TYR A 30 11.25 -7.16 10.02
C TYR A 30 12.06 -6.54 8.86
N LEU A 31 11.78 -5.28 8.51
CA LEU A 31 12.54 -4.49 7.53
C LEU A 31 14.00 -4.28 7.95
N LYS A 32 14.27 -4.16 9.26
CA LYS A 32 15.63 -4.05 9.83
C LYS A 32 16.41 -5.37 9.81
N GLY A 33 15.78 -6.49 9.49
CA GLY A 33 16.43 -7.79 9.33
C GLY A 33 16.10 -8.83 10.40
N ASP A 34 15.17 -8.55 11.32
CA ASP A 34 14.65 -9.55 12.25
C ASP A 34 13.71 -10.53 11.51
N THR A 35 14.30 -11.57 10.91
CA THR A 35 13.57 -12.67 10.24
C THR A 35 13.01 -13.70 11.22
N THR A 36 13.21 -13.49 12.53
CA THR A 36 12.67 -14.28 13.65
C THR A 36 11.19 -14.03 13.89
N ILE A 37 10.65 -12.93 13.37
CA ILE A 37 9.24 -12.55 13.50
C ILE A 37 8.46 -13.23 12.36
N PRO A 38 7.46 -14.07 12.68
CA PRO A 38 6.67 -14.71 11.65
C PRO A 38 5.72 -13.69 11.02
N LEU A 39 5.63 -13.69 9.69
CA LEU A 39 4.80 -12.73 8.93
C LEU A 39 3.33 -12.73 9.35
N ILE A 40 2.81 -13.87 9.79
CA ILE A 40 1.44 -14.04 10.33
C ILE A 40 1.15 -13.14 11.53
N ASP A 41 2.17 -12.75 12.30
CA ASP A 41 2.05 -11.89 13.47
C ASP A 41 2.07 -10.40 13.06
N ILE A 42 2.65 -10.10 11.90
CA ILE A 42 2.72 -8.75 11.32
C ILE A 42 1.44 -8.44 10.54
N VAL A 43 0.94 -9.40 9.75
CA VAL A 43 -0.21 -9.23 8.87
C VAL A 43 -1.50 -9.64 9.56
N SER A 44 -2.57 -8.85 9.44
CA SER A 44 -3.88 -9.24 10.00
C SER A 44 -4.47 -10.45 9.25
N ILE A 45 -4.16 -10.59 7.96
CA ILE A 45 -4.66 -11.68 7.11
C ILE A 45 -3.52 -12.20 6.24
N TYR A 46 -3.24 -13.51 6.34
CA TYR A 46 -2.20 -14.19 5.56
C TYR A 46 -2.67 -14.53 4.14
N LYS A 47 -3.17 -13.52 3.44
CA LYS A 47 -3.66 -13.62 2.06
C LYS A 47 -3.29 -12.35 1.31
N VAL A 48 -2.99 -12.52 0.02
CA VAL A 48 -2.77 -11.40 -0.88
C VAL A 48 -4.10 -11.09 -1.55
N PHE A 49 -4.52 -9.83 -1.44
CA PHE A 49 -5.71 -9.35 -2.09
C PHE A 49 -5.34 -8.55 -3.32
N VAL A 50 -6.24 -8.53 -4.30
CA VAL A 50 -6.09 -7.80 -5.55
C VAL A 50 -7.26 -6.83 -5.69
N ASN A 51 -6.96 -5.60 -6.10
CA ASN A 51 -7.97 -4.59 -6.32
C ASN A 51 -8.41 -4.58 -7.78
N ARG A 52 -9.45 -5.36 -8.11
CA ARG A 52 -9.99 -5.43 -9.47
C ARG A 52 -10.79 -4.18 -9.88
N GLN A 53 -11.21 -3.37 -8.91
CA GLN A 53 -12.07 -2.23 -9.14
C GLN A 53 -11.42 -0.99 -8.53
N GLY A 54 -10.64 -0.28 -9.36
CA GLY A 54 -9.79 0.84 -8.94
C GLY A 54 -10.46 1.77 -7.94
N GLY A 55 -9.92 1.80 -6.71
CA GLY A 55 -10.43 2.63 -5.62
C GLY A 55 -9.87 2.18 -4.27
N SER A 56 -9.68 3.12 -3.34
CA SER A 56 -9.19 2.85 -1.97
C SER A 56 -10.20 2.06 -1.11
N GLU A 57 -11.44 1.97 -1.57
CA GLU A 57 -12.58 1.29 -0.94
C GLU A 57 -13.25 0.27 -1.89
N GLY A 58 -12.59 -0.06 -3.01
CA GLY A 58 -13.09 -1.06 -3.96
C GLY A 58 -13.14 -2.46 -3.34
N VAL A 59 -13.93 -3.34 -3.95
CA VAL A 59 -13.97 -4.75 -3.53
C VAL A 59 -12.60 -5.37 -3.77
N LEU A 60 -11.96 -5.75 -2.67
CA LEU A 60 -10.71 -6.48 -2.68
C LEU A 60 -11.04 -7.96 -2.86
N ASP A 61 -10.56 -8.53 -3.96
CA ASP A 61 -10.74 -9.95 -4.27
C ASP A 61 -9.50 -10.73 -3.82
N GLU A 62 -9.63 -12.04 -3.62
CA GLU A 62 -8.46 -12.88 -3.36
C GLU A 62 -7.66 -13.04 -4.66
N ALA A 63 -6.35 -12.79 -4.59
CA ALA A 63 -5.48 -12.96 -5.74
C ALA A 63 -5.37 -14.45 -6.10
N SER A 64 -5.59 -14.77 -7.37
CA SER A 64 -5.47 -16.14 -7.86
C SER A 64 -3.99 -16.54 -7.99
N LYS A 65 -3.67 -17.84 -7.83
CA LYS A 65 -2.30 -18.36 -8.02
C LYS A 65 -1.70 -17.96 -9.38
N ASN A 66 -2.53 -17.90 -10.43
CA ASN A 66 -2.12 -17.45 -11.75
C ASN A 66 -1.69 -15.98 -11.77
N GLU A 67 -2.43 -15.09 -11.11
CA GLU A 67 -2.10 -13.65 -11.01
C GLU A 67 -0.79 -13.46 -10.24
N LEU A 68 -0.66 -14.15 -9.10
CA LEU A 68 0.55 -14.14 -8.29
C LEU A 68 1.77 -14.64 -9.08
N SER A 69 1.63 -15.74 -9.81
CA SER A 69 2.72 -16.28 -10.63
C SER A 69 3.07 -15.38 -11.82
N ASN A 70 2.11 -14.68 -12.42
CA ASN A 70 2.36 -13.77 -13.54
C ASN A 70 3.07 -12.50 -13.08
N GLU A 71 2.67 -11.92 -11.94
CA GLU A 71 3.24 -10.65 -11.46
C GLU A 71 4.51 -10.84 -10.62
N PHE A 72 4.53 -11.84 -9.73
CA PHE A 72 5.68 -12.08 -8.84
C PHE A 72 6.61 -13.20 -9.32
N GLY A 73 6.23 -13.96 -10.35
CA GLY A 73 7.00 -15.12 -10.83
C GLY A 73 6.98 -16.32 -9.87
N THR A 74 6.19 -16.25 -8.79
CA THR A 74 6.08 -17.30 -7.78
C THR A 74 4.63 -17.48 -7.34
N THR A 75 4.29 -18.69 -6.90
CA THR A 75 2.98 -19.00 -6.28
C THR A 75 3.09 -19.08 -4.76
N ASP A 76 4.28 -18.84 -4.21
CA ASP A 76 4.56 -18.91 -2.80
C ASP A 76 4.09 -17.63 -2.09
N VAL A 77 3.02 -17.76 -1.31
CA VAL A 77 2.38 -16.63 -0.62
C VAL A 77 3.34 -15.96 0.37
N ASP A 78 4.20 -16.72 1.02
CA ASP A 78 5.19 -16.20 1.96
C ASP A 78 6.19 -15.27 1.23
N ALA A 79 6.78 -15.74 0.14
CA ALA A 79 7.70 -14.94 -0.67
C ALA A 79 7.05 -13.65 -1.20
N ILE A 80 5.78 -13.71 -1.58
CA ILE A 80 5.02 -12.57 -2.11
C ILE A 80 4.72 -11.56 -0.99
N ILE A 81 4.25 -12.01 0.16
CA ILE A 81 4.02 -11.14 1.33
C ILE A 81 5.34 -10.46 1.71
N LYS A 82 6.46 -11.18 1.75
CA LYS A 82 7.78 -10.58 2.02
C LYS A 82 8.14 -9.49 1.02
N LYS A 83 7.83 -9.69 -0.26
CA LYS A 83 8.10 -8.71 -1.32
C LYS A 83 7.20 -7.49 -1.18
N ILE A 84 5.89 -7.67 -1.01
CA ILE A 84 4.93 -6.59 -0.77
C ILE A 84 5.22 -5.86 0.54
N LEU A 85 5.70 -6.53 1.58
CA LEU A 85 6.07 -5.88 2.84
C LEU A 85 7.29 -4.97 2.69
N LYS A 86 8.22 -5.34 1.80
CA LYS A 86 9.43 -4.57 1.50
C LYS A 86 9.20 -3.43 0.49
N GLU A 87 8.44 -3.70 -0.56
CA GLU A 87 8.25 -2.76 -1.70
C GLU A 87 6.88 -2.08 -1.69
N GLY A 88 5.95 -2.55 -0.87
CA GLY A 88 4.60 -1.99 -0.74
C GLY A 88 4.63 -0.63 -0.06
N SER A 89 3.74 0.23 -0.51
CA SER A 89 3.54 1.59 0.01
C SER A 89 2.30 1.61 0.89
N ASP A 90 2.40 2.21 2.08
CA ASP A 90 1.20 2.49 2.86
C ASP A 90 0.43 3.63 2.17
N LYS A 91 -0.83 3.39 1.81
CA LYS A 91 -1.73 4.50 1.44
C LYS A 91 -2.41 5.09 2.67
N GLN A 92 -1.79 5.01 3.84
CA GLN A 92 -2.27 5.75 5.00
C GLN A 92 -1.57 7.12 5.07
N GLY A 93 -1.88 7.98 4.09
CA GLY A 93 -1.66 9.42 4.26
C GLY A 93 -0.22 9.91 4.16
N SER A 94 0.53 9.51 3.13
CA SER A 94 1.61 10.37 2.63
C SER A 94 1.01 11.54 1.84
N SER A 95 0.40 12.48 2.57
CA SER A 95 0.26 13.88 2.19
C SER A 95 1.58 14.66 2.31
N ILE A 96 2.75 14.01 2.29
CA ILE A 96 4.07 14.63 2.42
C ILE A 96 5.02 13.80 1.55
N GLN A 97 5.11 13.94 0.23
CA GLN A 97 5.75 15.03 -0.50
C GLN A 97 5.26 14.98 -1.96
N ARG A 98 4.23 15.76 -2.28
CA ARG A 98 4.28 16.46 -3.56
C ARG A 98 4.71 17.86 -3.20
N GLY A 99 6.00 18.16 -3.38
CA GLY A 99 6.45 19.51 -3.70
C GLY A 99 5.85 19.94 -5.04
N GLY A 100 4.53 19.93 -5.13
CA GLY A 100 3.77 20.60 -6.16
C GLY A 100 3.68 22.02 -5.66
N ASN A 101 4.53 22.86 -6.22
CA ASN A 101 4.38 24.30 -6.24
C ASN A 101 2.97 24.62 -6.77
N SER A 102 1.95 24.57 -5.91
CA SER A 102 0.68 25.22 -6.19
C SER A 102 0.87 26.68 -5.80
N HIS A 103 1.60 27.39 -6.65
CA HIS A 103 1.45 28.84 -6.74
C HIS A 103 0.04 29.05 -7.31
N ASN A 104 -0.93 29.11 -6.42
CA ASN A 104 -2.24 29.67 -6.68
C ASN A 104 -2.25 31.10 -6.12
N ASP A 105 -1.44 31.94 -6.73
CA ASP A 105 -1.42 33.40 -6.61
C ASP A 105 -2.51 34.01 -7.51
N SER A 106 -3.75 33.54 -7.35
CA SER A 106 -4.92 34.28 -7.80
C SER A 106 -5.26 35.35 -6.77
N MET A 107 -4.56 36.48 -6.80
CA MET A 107 -5.05 37.73 -6.22
C MET A 107 -5.45 38.69 -7.34
N GLY A 108 -6.57 38.38 -7.99
CA GLY A 108 -7.38 39.36 -8.68
C GLY A 108 -8.36 39.98 -7.68
N ALA A 109 -7.99 41.11 -7.09
CA ALA A 109 -8.91 41.95 -6.33
C ALA A 109 -8.89 43.36 -6.95
N GLY A 110 -9.71 43.53 -7.98
CA GLY A 110 -10.14 44.85 -8.41
C GLY A 110 -11.18 45.42 -7.46
N ASN A 111 -11.11 46.74 -7.29
CA ASN A 111 -12.15 47.66 -6.84
C ASN A 111 -12.44 47.78 -5.33
N THR A 112 -12.14 48.94 -4.75
CA THR A 112 -13.14 49.86 -4.15
C THR A 112 -12.48 51.22 -3.89
N GLY A 113 -13.10 52.29 -4.41
CA GLY A 113 -12.59 53.65 -4.32
C GLY A 113 -12.81 54.35 -2.98
N ASN A 114 -11.99 55.37 -2.74
CA ASN A 114 -12.34 56.67 -2.19
C ASN A 114 -11.41 57.72 -2.79
#